data_AF-A0AAV5MND4-F1
#
_entry.id   AF-A0AAV5MND4-F1
#
_cell.length_a   1.000
_cell.length_b   1.000
_cell.length_c   1.000
_cell.angle_alpha   90.00
_cell.angle_beta   90.00
_cell.angle_gamma   90.00
#
_symmetry.space_group_name_H-M   'P 1'
#
loop_
_entity.id
_entity.type
_entity.pdbx_description
1 polymer ?
#
loop_
_entity_poly.entity_id
_entity_poly.type
_entity_poly.pdbx_seq_one_letter_code
_entity_poly.pdbx_strand_id
1 'polypeptide(L)'
;MRQCLIYDGPKKDARLIGLEYLISENLFLTLPDEEKPLWHSHGYEVKSEVLFIPRIPGLIQRQDMEKVCKTYGKVFHFWQVDKGDNLPLGLPQLLMALTRECQLYDELAKNAEKQLGISLAEERGKREYMKGPTHGLHLLASGGGKGRRGLKRS
;
A
#
# COMPACT_ATOMS: atom_id res chain seq x y z
N MET A 1 -16.99 -0.54 3.37
CA MET A 1 -16.00 -0.66 2.27
C MET A 1 -15.62 0.74 1.82
N ARG A 2 -14.34 0.99 1.56
CA ARG A 2 -13.81 2.26 1.02
C ARG A 2 -13.19 1.98 -0.36
N GLN A 3 -13.28 2.95 -1.26
CA GLN A 3 -12.67 2.90 -2.60
C GLN A 3 -11.70 4.08 -2.71
N CYS A 4 -10.48 3.81 -3.17
CA CYS A 4 -9.43 4.81 -3.33
C CYS A 4 -8.93 4.83 -4.77
N LEU A 5 -8.78 6.02 -5.33
CA LEU A 5 -8.12 6.24 -6.62
C LEU A 5 -6.63 6.46 -6.39
N ILE A 6 -5.79 5.80 -7.18
CA ILE A 6 -4.33 5.91 -7.10
C ILE A 6 -3.84 6.71 -8.29
N TYR A 7 -3.05 7.75 -8.01
CA TYR A 7 -2.44 8.61 -9.01
C TYR A 7 -0.92 8.47 -8.98
N ASP A 8 -0.26 8.72 -10.11
CA ASP A 8 1.22 8.68 -10.20
C ASP A 8 1.93 9.87 -9.54
N GLY A 9 1.18 10.84 -9.04
CA GLY A 9 1.75 11.97 -8.30
C GLY A 9 0.69 12.93 -7.74
N PRO A 10 1.12 13.97 -7.02
CA PRO A 10 0.21 14.92 -6.39
C PRO A 10 -0.25 16.04 -7.34
N LYS A 11 0.33 16.20 -8.53
CA LYS A 11 0.04 17.32 -9.43
C LYS A 11 -1.37 17.25 -10.02
N LYS A 12 -1.88 18.37 -10.54
CA LYS A 12 -3.25 18.43 -11.11
C LYS A 12 -3.41 17.61 -12.39
N ASP A 13 -2.32 17.42 -13.12
CA ASP A 13 -2.18 16.63 -14.34
C ASP A 13 -1.77 15.18 -14.06
N ALA A 14 -1.79 14.74 -12.79
CA ALA A 14 -1.46 13.37 -12.43
C ALA A 14 -2.42 12.38 -13.09
N ARG A 15 -1.86 11.26 -13.53
CA ARG A 15 -2.59 10.21 -14.24
C ARG A 15 -3.23 9.28 -13.23
N LEU A 16 -4.49 8.90 -13.46
CA LEU A 16 -5.11 7.81 -12.73
C LEU A 16 -4.43 6.49 -13.14
N ILE A 17 -3.74 5.84 -12.20
CA ILE A 17 -2.96 4.62 -12.48
C ILE A 17 -3.58 3.38 -11.88
N GLY A 18 -4.49 3.50 -10.92
CA GLY A 18 -5.01 2.35 -10.20
C GLY A 18 -6.19 2.66 -9.31
N LEU A 19 -6.74 1.59 -8.75
CA LEU A 19 -7.80 1.64 -7.76
C LEU A 19 -7.54 0.62 -6.65
N GLU A 20 -7.93 0.98 -5.44
CA GLU A 20 -7.85 0.14 -4.26
C GLU A 20 -9.20 0.02 -3.57
N TYR A 21 -9.57 -1.20 -3.21
CA TYR A 21 -10.67 -1.49 -2.31
C TYR A 21 -10.14 -1.79 -0.91
N LEU A 22 -10.70 -1.11 0.09
CA LEU A 22 -10.39 -1.37 1.49
C LEU A 22 -11.63 -1.93 2.20
N ILE A 23 -11.44 -3.05 2.88
CA ILE A 23 -12.47 -3.72 3.69
C ILE A 23 -11.99 -3.93 5.12
N SER A 24 -12.93 -4.00 6.06
CA SER A 24 -12.59 -4.35 7.45
C SER A 24 -12.09 -5.79 7.55
N GLU A 25 -11.31 -6.08 8.59
CA GLU A 25 -10.91 -7.45 8.95
C GLU A 25 -12.12 -8.39 9.01
N ASN A 26 -13.22 -7.98 9.64
CA ASN A 26 -14.44 -8.79 9.74
C ASN A 26 -14.99 -9.18 8.36
N LEU A 27 -15.00 -8.27 7.39
CA LEU A 27 -15.42 -8.59 6.02
C LEU A 27 -14.42 -9.51 5.33
N PHE A 28 -13.12 -9.24 5.47
CA PHE A 28 -12.08 -10.09 4.90
C PHE A 28 -12.19 -11.55 5.37
N LEU A 29 -12.48 -11.78 6.65
CA LEU A 29 -12.64 -13.13 7.21
C LEU A 29 -13.83 -13.90 6.60
N THR A 30 -14.85 -13.19 6.10
CA THR A 30 -16.02 -13.79 5.42
C THR A 30 -15.78 -14.11 3.94
N LEU A 31 -14.64 -13.70 3.36
CA LEU A 31 -14.33 -13.97 1.96
C LEU A 31 -14.09 -15.48 1.73
N PRO A 32 -14.37 -15.98 0.51
CA PRO A 32 -13.89 -17.28 0.06
C PRO A 32 -12.37 -17.40 0.18
N ASP A 33 -11.87 -18.59 0.50
CA ASP A 33 -10.43 -18.81 0.69
C ASP A 33 -9.61 -18.56 -0.59
N GLU A 34 -10.21 -18.75 -1.76
CA GLU A 34 -9.62 -18.43 -3.08
C GLU A 34 -9.49 -16.94 -3.35
N GLU A 35 -10.32 -16.11 -2.71
CA GLU A 35 -10.33 -14.67 -2.88
C GLU A 35 -9.29 -14.00 -1.97
N LYS A 36 -9.12 -14.50 -0.73
CA LYS A 36 -8.19 -13.95 0.28
C LYS A 36 -6.75 -13.72 -0.22
N PRO A 37 -6.14 -14.57 -1.07
CA PRO A 37 -4.83 -14.34 -1.69
C PRO A 37 -4.69 -13.04 -2.47
N LEU A 38 -5.80 -12.49 -2.97
CA LEU A 38 -5.83 -11.26 -3.76
C LEU A 38 -5.82 -9.99 -2.90
N TRP A 39 -5.90 -10.15 -1.58
CA TRP A 39 -5.92 -9.06 -0.61
C TRP A 39 -4.64 -9.07 0.23
N HIS A 40 -4.25 -7.90 0.72
CA HIS A 40 -3.13 -7.73 1.64
C HIS A 40 -3.57 -6.94 2.87
N SER A 41 -2.86 -7.09 3.99
CA SER A 41 -3.10 -6.25 5.16
C SER A 41 -2.31 -4.96 5.05
N HIS A 42 -2.93 -3.81 5.36
CA HIS A 42 -2.21 -2.54 5.45
C HIS A 42 -1.40 -2.41 6.75
N GLY A 43 -1.50 -3.38 7.67
CA GLY A 43 -0.89 -3.28 8.99
C GLY A 43 0.62 -3.05 8.93
N TYR A 44 1.31 -3.65 7.96
CA TYR A 44 2.74 -3.41 7.74
C TYR A 44 2.98 -2.04 7.09
N GLU A 45 2.32 -1.74 5.97
CA GLU A 45 2.56 -0.50 5.20
C GLU A 45 2.27 0.78 5.97
N VAL A 46 1.26 0.75 6.85
CA VAL A 46 0.92 1.88 7.73
C VAL A 46 1.99 2.08 8.79
N LYS A 47 2.54 0.99 9.35
CA LYS A 47 3.60 1.05 10.38
C LYS A 47 4.97 1.37 9.79
N SER A 48 5.22 0.98 8.54
CA SER A 48 6.47 1.23 7.84
C SER A 48 6.49 2.56 7.10
N GLU A 49 5.45 3.40 7.24
CA GLU A 49 5.32 4.72 6.60
C GLU A 49 5.36 4.73 5.07
N VAL A 50 5.11 3.59 4.42
CA VAL A 50 5.09 3.56 2.95
C VAL A 50 3.74 4.06 2.42
N LEU A 51 2.70 4.04 3.26
CA LEU A 51 1.39 4.60 2.94
C LEU A 51 1.25 6.03 3.48
N PHE A 52 1.15 6.99 2.55
CA PHE A 52 0.95 8.41 2.84
C PHE A 52 -0.23 8.97 2.03
N ILE A 53 -1.08 9.76 2.68
CA ILE A 53 -2.13 10.53 2.01
C ILE A 53 -1.63 11.97 1.84
N PRO A 54 -1.18 12.37 0.64
CA PRO A 54 -0.64 13.71 0.43
C PRO A 54 -1.70 14.79 0.70
N ARG A 55 -1.24 15.94 1.21
CA ARG A 55 -2.05 17.16 1.46
C ARG A 55 -3.04 17.08 2.64
N ILE A 56 -2.99 16.03 3.46
CA ILE A 56 -3.75 15.96 4.72
C ILE A 56 -2.82 16.28 5.90
N PRO A 57 -3.18 17.17 6.84
CA PRO A 57 -2.40 17.44 8.03
C PRO A 57 -2.09 16.15 8.82
N GLY A 58 -0.87 16.02 9.32
CA GLY A 58 -0.38 14.78 9.94
C GLY A 58 -1.23 14.25 11.09
N LEU A 59 -1.88 15.11 11.89
CA LEU A 59 -2.77 14.67 12.97
C LEU A 59 -4.02 13.95 12.44
N ILE A 60 -4.65 14.51 11.40
CA ILE A 60 -5.83 13.92 10.76
C ILE A 60 -5.44 12.64 10.03
N GLN A 61 -4.29 12.67 9.35
CA GLN A 61 -3.76 11.50 8.67
C GLN A 61 -3.54 10.33 9.66
N ARG A 62 -2.94 10.57 10.83
CA ARG A 62 -2.72 9.52 11.85
C ARG A 62 -4.02 8.89 12.34
N GLN A 63 -5.07 9.68 12.56
CA GLN A 63 -6.38 9.15 12.96
C GLN A 63 -7.00 8.25 11.88
N ASP A 64 -6.83 8.58 10.61
CA ASP A 64 -7.28 7.71 9.50
C ASP A 64 -6.39 6.46 9.40
N MET A 65 -5.07 6.61 9.57
CA MET A 65 -4.11 5.51 9.55
C MET A 65 -4.37 4.49 10.66
N GLU A 66 -4.83 4.89 11.85
CA GLU A 66 -5.25 3.95 12.90
C GLU A 66 -6.39 3.02 12.47
N LYS A 67 -7.28 3.51 11.60
CA LYS A 67 -8.37 2.71 11.02
C LYS A 67 -7.85 1.85 9.88
N VAL A 68 -7.05 2.43 8.98
CA VAL A 68 -6.48 1.73 7.82
C VAL A 68 -5.53 0.60 8.25
N CYS A 69 -4.80 0.74 9.35
CA CYS A 69 -3.91 -0.30 9.88
C CYS A 69 -4.64 -1.63 10.16
N LYS A 70 -5.97 -1.59 10.36
CA LYS A 70 -6.83 -2.74 10.67
C LYS A 70 -7.62 -3.27 9.46
N THR A 71 -7.37 -2.76 8.26
CA THR A 71 -8.10 -3.15 7.05
C THR A 71 -7.26 -4.03 6.13
N TYR A 72 -7.94 -4.64 5.17
CA TYR A 72 -7.35 -5.36 4.05
C TYR A 72 -7.61 -4.60 2.74
N GLY A 73 -6.59 -4.56 1.89
CA GLY A 73 -6.57 -3.86 0.60
C GLY A 73 -6.50 -4.83 -0.58
N LYS A 74 -7.22 -4.52 -1.66
CA LYS A 74 -7.07 -5.15 -2.98
C LYS A 74 -6.82 -4.06 -4.00
N VAL A 75 -5.64 -4.07 -4.62
CA VAL A 75 -5.15 -2.99 -5.48
C VAL A 75 -4.97 -3.52 -6.91
N PHE A 76 -5.54 -2.80 -7.88
CA PHE A 76 -5.22 -3.00 -9.30
C PHE A 76 -4.58 -1.75 -9.87
N HIS A 77 -3.44 -1.93 -10.54
CA HIS A 77 -2.80 -0.90 -11.35
C HIS A 77 -3.11 -1.15 -12.82
N PHE A 78 -3.68 -0.14 -13.47
CA PHE A 78 -4.03 -0.11 -14.89
C PHE A 78 -2.92 0.52 -15.74
N TRP A 79 -2.06 1.35 -15.14
CA TRP A 79 -0.96 2.03 -15.84
C TRP A 79 0.37 1.90 -15.09
N GLN A 80 1.33 1.23 -15.71
CA GLN A 80 2.72 1.13 -15.24
C GLN A 80 3.56 2.30 -15.77
N VAL A 81 3.39 3.47 -15.15
CA VAL A 81 4.09 4.72 -15.56
C VAL A 81 5.62 4.63 -15.48
N ASP A 82 6.14 3.70 -14.68
CA ASP A 82 7.56 3.40 -14.52
C ASP A 82 8.20 2.77 -15.77
N LYS A 83 7.38 2.23 -16.70
CA LYS A 83 7.86 1.74 -18.00
C LYS A 83 8.17 2.83 -19.00
N GLY A 84 7.71 4.07 -18.77
CA GLY A 84 7.87 5.19 -19.68
C GLY A 84 6.82 5.29 -20.79
N ASP A 85 5.81 4.40 -20.80
CA ASP A 85 4.73 4.45 -21.78
C ASP A 85 3.79 5.65 -21.53
N ASN A 86 3.44 6.37 -22.60
CA ASN A 86 2.50 7.49 -22.57
C ASN A 86 1.02 7.07 -22.54
N LEU A 87 0.74 5.77 -22.69
CA LEU A 87 -0.60 5.19 -22.64
C LEU A 87 -0.61 3.99 -21.65
N PRO A 88 -1.76 3.66 -21.05
CA PRO A 88 -1.90 2.50 -20.16
C PRO A 88 -1.94 1.20 -20.97
N LEU A 89 -0.79 0.76 -21.48
CA LEU A 89 -0.69 -0.44 -22.31
C LEU A 89 -0.64 -1.72 -21.46
N GLY A 90 -1.27 -2.78 -21.98
CA GLY A 90 -1.26 -4.11 -21.37
C GLY A 90 -2.42 -4.36 -20.41
N LEU A 91 -2.31 -5.45 -19.64
CA LEU A 91 -3.34 -5.88 -18.71
C LEU A 91 -3.17 -5.23 -17.33
N PRO A 92 -4.27 -5.01 -16.59
CA PRO A 92 -4.23 -4.58 -15.20
C PRO A 92 -3.39 -5.56 -14.35
N GLN A 93 -2.59 -5.02 -13.44
CA GLN A 93 -1.76 -5.80 -12.53
C GLN A 93 -2.32 -5.73 -11.12
N LEU A 94 -2.48 -6.89 -10.47
CA LEU A 94 -2.75 -6.96 -9.04
C LEU A 94 -1.46 -6.57 -8.30
N LEU A 95 -1.54 -5.55 -7.45
CA LEU A 95 -0.44 -5.13 -6.60
C LEU A 95 -0.65 -5.67 -5.19
N MET A 96 0.43 -6.21 -4.61
CA MET A 96 0.45 -6.64 -3.22
C MET A 96 1.27 -5.65 -2.40
N ALA A 97 0.80 -5.38 -1.18
CA ALA A 97 1.53 -4.56 -0.23
C ALA A 97 2.94 -5.08 0.06
N LEU A 98 3.77 -4.17 0.57
CA LEU A 98 4.96 -4.57 1.30
C LEU A 98 4.51 -5.34 2.56
N THR A 99 5.08 -6.52 2.76
CA THR A 99 4.76 -7.43 3.87
C THR A 99 5.91 -7.57 4.86
N ARG A 100 7.10 -7.06 4.53
CA ARG A 100 8.31 -7.16 5.36
C ARG A 100 9.33 -6.06 5.05
N GLU A 101 10.27 -5.91 5.97
CA GLU A 101 11.40 -5.01 5.82
C GLU A 101 12.26 -5.39 4.59
N CYS A 102 12.96 -4.40 4.03
CA CYS A 102 13.82 -4.54 2.85
C CYS A 102 13.13 -4.87 1.51
N GLN A 103 11.83 -4.59 1.37
CA GLN A 103 11.14 -4.65 0.07
C GLN A 103 11.11 -3.31 -0.68
N LEU A 104 11.41 -2.20 0.01
CA LEU A 104 11.54 -0.88 -0.59
C LEU A 104 13.02 -0.61 -0.89
N TYR A 105 13.33 -0.18 -2.11
CA TYR A 105 14.68 0.25 -2.48
C TYR A 105 15.02 1.57 -1.76
N ASP A 106 16.18 1.64 -1.12
CA ASP A 106 16.61 2.82 -0.34
C ASP A 106 16.58 4.12 -1.16
N GLU A 107 16.90 4.04 -2.44
CA GLU A 107 16.84 5.20 -3.34
C GLU A 107 15.41 5.72 -3.53
N LEU A 108 14.42 4.82 -3.62
CA LEU A 108 13.00 5.21 -3.71
C LEU A 108 12.53 5.86 -2.41
N ALA A 109 12.96 5.32 -1.25
CA ALA A 109 12.65 5.91 0.05
C ALA A 109 13.21 7.33 0.17
N LYS A 110 14.50 7.53 -0.14
CA LYS A 110 15.15 8.85 -0.09
C LYS A 110 14.53 9.85 -1.07
N ASN A 111 14.16 9.39 -2.27
CA ASN A 111 13.47 10.24 -3.24
C ASN A 111 12.08 10.67 -2.73
N ALA A 112 11.34 9.76 -2.10
CA ALA A 112 10.04 10.07 -1.50
C ALA A 112 10.19 11.09 -0.35
N GLU A 113 11.15 10.91 0.56
CA GLU A 113 11.47 11.85 1.63
C GLU A 113 11.75 13.26 1.08
N LYS A 114 12.60 13.35 0.04
CA LYS A 114 12.92 14.62 -0.61
C LYS A 114 11.71 15.28 -1.26
N GLN A 115 10.84 14.50 -1.92
CA GLN A 115 9.65 15.04 -2.58
C GLN A 115 8.57 15.48 -1.60
N LEU A 116 8.41 14.75 -0.49
CA LEU A 116 7.40 15.03 0.53
C LEU A 116 7.89 16.03 1.59
N GLY A 117 9.21 16.24 1.71
CA GLY A 117 9.81 17.10 2.72
C GLY A 117 9.67 16.54 4.14
N ILE A 118 9.72 15.21 4.28
CA ILE A 118 9.56 14.49 5.56
C ILE A 118 10.71 13.50 5.79
N SER A 119 10.89 13.07 7.03
CA SER A 119 11.73 11.93 7.40
C SER A 119 10.83 10.72 7.67
N LEU A 120 10.98 9.65 6.89
CA LEU A 120 10.22 8.41 7.07
C LEU A 120 10.54 7.77 8.44
N ALA A 121 11.78 7.92 8.91
CA ALA A 121 12.19 7.43 10.22
C ALA A 121 11.48 8.15 11.38
N GLU A 122 11.34 9.47 11.30
CA GLU A 122 10.62 10.25 12.31
C GLU A 122 9.12 9.96 12.30
N GLU A 123 8.51 9.84 11.11
CA GLU A 123 7.10 9.49 11.00
C GLU A 123 6.82 8.06 11.49
N ARG A 124 7.76 7.12 11.28
CA ARG A 124 7.65 5.75 11.77
C ARG A 124 7.52 5.73 13.29
N GLY A 125 8.39 6.49 13.98
CA GLY A 125 8.31 6.65 15.44
C GLY A 125 6.95 7.19 15.92
N LYS A 126 6.30 8.05 15.11
CA LYS A 126 4.97 8.60 15.42
C LYS A 126 3.83 7.60 15.21
N ARG A 127 4.06 6.44 14.56
CA ARG A 127 3.02 5.43 14.29
C ARG A 127 3.30 4.07 14.94
N GLU A 128 4.39 3.90 15.69
CA GLU A 128 4.74 2.65 16.38
C GLU A 128 3.63 2.11 17.29
N TYR A 129 2.86 3.00 17.91
CA TYR A 129 1.77 2.65 18.83
C TYR A 129 0.54 2.04 18.12
N MET A 130 0.44 2.16 16.80
CA MET A 130 -0.72 1.68 16.05
C MET A 130 -0.80 0.15 16.05
N LYS A 131 -2.01 -0.39 16.17
CA LYS A 131 -2.25 -1.84 16.16
C LYS A 131 -2.88 -2.26 14.84
N GLY A 132 -2.35 -3.35 14.27
CA GLY A 132 -2.86 -3.97 13.06
C GLY A 132 -4.16 -4.75 13.31
N PRO A 133 -4.51 -5.69 12.42
CA PRO A 133 -5.69 -6.54 12.58
C PRO A 133 -5.72 -7.28 13.91
N THR A 134 -6.90 -7.45 14.48
CA THR A 134 -7.15 -8.05 15.81
C THR A 134 -6.67 -9.48 15.88
N HIS A 135 -6.83 -10.25 14.80
CA HIS A 135 -6.46 -11.66 14.73
C HIS A 135 -5.03 -11.87 14.19
N GLY A 136 -4.25 -10.81 14.04
CA GLY A 136 -2.95 -10.85 13.38
C GLY A 136 -3.08 -10.97 11.85
N LEU A 137 -1.95 -11.20 11.17
CA LEU A 137 -1.93 -11.36 9.72
C LEU A 137 -2.55 -12.71 9.33
N HIS A 138 -3.61 -12.69 8.54
CA HIS A 138 -4.23 -13.93 8.07
C HIS A 138 -3.34 -14.70 7.08
N LEU A 139 -3.21 -16.02 7.25
CA LEU A 139 -2.28 -16.88 6.49
C LEU A 139 -2.53 -16.93 4.98
N LEU A 140 -3.79 -16.75 4.57
CA LEU A 140 -4.19 -16.72 3.15
C LEU A 140 -4.10 -15.31 2.53
N ALA A 141 -3.90 -14.27 3.32
CA ALA A 141 -3.65 -12.95 2.77
C ALA A 141 -2.26 -12.90 2.15
N SER A 142 -2.05 -11.94 1.24
CA SER A 142 -0.74 -11.70 0.63
C SER A 142 -0.19 -12.91 -0.15
N GLY A 143 -1.08 -13.64 -0.85
CA GLY A 143 -0.76 -14.89 -1.54
C GLY A 143 0.35 -14.80 -2.59
N GLY A 144 0.62 -13.59 -3.13
CA GLY A 144 1.76 -13.32 -4.02
C GLY A 144 3.14 -13.48 -3.38
N GLY A 145 3.24 -13.62 -2.04
CA GLY A 145 4.50 -13.72 -1.29
C GLY A 145 5.07 -15.14 -1.14
N LYS A 146 4.29 -16.19 -1.39
CA LYS A 146 4.82 -17.57 -1.42
C LYS A 146 5.52 -17.80 -2.76
N GLY A 147 6.83 -17.53 -2.81
CA GLY A 147 7.70 -18.11 -3.84
C GLY A 147 8.28 -17.18 -4.92
N ARG A 148 8.25 -15.86 -4.77
CA ARG A 148 9.08 -14.97 -5.62
C ARG A 148 10.23 -14.39 -4.81
N ARG A 149 11.43 -14.97 -5.00
CA ARG A 149 12.70 -14.27 -4.76
C ARG A 149 12.53 -12.86 -5.34
N GLY A 150 12.87 -11.84 -4.56
CA GLY A 150 12.80 -10.46 -5.00
C GLY A 150 13.34 -10.35 -6.42
N LEU A 151 12.53 -9.79 -7.32
CA LEU A 151 12.97 -9.48 -8.66
C LEU A 151 14.05 -8.40 -8.52
N LYS A 152 15.31 -8.82 -8.33
CA LYS A 152 16.44 -8.05 -8.80
C LYS A 152 16.26 -8.01 -10.31
N ARG A 153 15.67 -6.92 -10.82
CA ARG A 153 15.70 -6.62 -12.25
C ARG A 153 17.17 -6.35 -12.58
N SER A 154 17.70 -7.16 -13.49
CA SER A 154 18.92 -6.93 -14.25
C SER A 154 18.86 -5.61 -15.01
#